data_AF-A0A8B6F2D4-F1
#
_entry.id   AF-A0A8B6F2D4-F1
#
_cell.length_a   1.000
_cell.length_b   1.000
_cell.length_c   1.000
_cell.angle_alpha   90.00
_cell.angle_beta   90.00
_cell.angle_gamma   90.00
#
_symmetry.space_group_name_H-M   'P 1'
#
loop_
_entity.id
_entity.type
_entity.pdbx_description
1 polymer ?
#
loop_
_entity_poly.entity_id
_entity_poly.type
_entity_poly.pdbx_seq_one_letter_code
_entity_poly.pdbx_strand_id
1 'polypeptide(L)'
;MADDILDSMITEVCALFGVEMLKFEQKEIVTSLLARRDCMAVLPTGFGKSLPYQIYLPLIRRMKAEPEPTEVFTPETVNNLEKLDVEEKIIVCCPLVSLMNDQVKSLETVPGLKSAFKGNSEEGDQEIRNGSIDVIFASPETLVGDPYWRSQLQQLSVGLIVLDEFHTITTWGGDEETDEQEAFRKWFRYIGEMRAMFPNATALALSATCTNKIKKQVMKILNFKIDNTMFLNVSPNKTNIKLVVKKIENSVDTAMFWLIDSLERLGKDFPKTLIYANSINEVSKLYTYTTTEVPMFE
;
A
#
# COMPACT_ATOMS: atom_id res chain seq x y z
N MET A 1 18.27 17.39 -18.45
CA MET A 1 19.47 16.53 -18.44
C MET A 1 19.57 15.70 -17.17
N ALA A 2 19.71 16.30 -15.98
CA ALA A 2 19.74 15.54 -14.72
C ALA A 2 18.41 14.81 -14.42
N ASP A 3 17.27 15.49 -14.59
CA ASP A 3 15.94 14.87 -14.42
C ASP A 3 15.68 13.74 -15.41
N ASP A 4 16.17 13.87 -16.65
CA ASP A 4 16.01 12.85 -17.69
C ASP A 4 16.80 11.57 -17.36
N ILE A 5 17.95 11.70 -16.70
CA ILE A 5 18.77 10.54 -16.28
C ILE A 5 18.15 9.85 -15.08
N LEU A 6 17.67 10.60 -14.08
CA LEU A 6 16.93 10.01 -12.96
C LEU A 6 15.69 9.26 -13.48
N ASP A 7 14.99 9.81 -14.45
CA ASP A 7 13.85 9.14 -15.09
C ASP A 7 14.26 7.86 -15.82
N SER A 8 15.39 7.87 -16.53
CA SER A 8 15.95 6.66 -17.14
C SER A 8 16.24 5.59 -16.09
N MET A 9 16.89 5.94 -14.98
CA MET A 9 17.19 5.00 -13.90
C MET A 9 15.92 4.47 -13.23
N ILE A 10 14.90 5.32 -13.04
CA ILE A 10 13.59 4.88 -12.54
C ILE A 10 12.97 3.88 -13.50
N THR A 11 12.99 4.13 -14.81
CA THR A 11 12.47 3.20 -15.83
C THR A 11 13.22 1.87 -15.83
N GLU A 12 14.57 1.89 -15.76
CA GLU A 12 15.39 0.68 -15.64
C GLU A 12 14.98 -0.17 -14.44
N VAL A 13 14.79 0.47 -13.27
CA VAL A 13 14.39 -0.23 -12.04
C VAL A 13 12.95 -0.72 -12.12
N CYS A 14 12.02 0.06 -12.68
CA CYS A 14 10.61 -0.35 -12.84
C CYS A 14 10.48 -1.59 -13.73
N ALA A 15 11.35 -1.75 -14.72
CA ALA A 15 11.36 -2.93 -15.59
C ALA A 15 11.58 -4.24 -14.80
N LEU A 16 12.30 -4.20 -13.67
CA LEU A 16 12.47 -5.36 -12.77
C LEU A 16 11.14 -5.82 -12.16
N PHE A 17 10.15 -4.93 -12.09
CA PHE A 17 8.81 -5.18 -11.55
C PHE A 17 7.78 -5.40 -12.68
N GLY A 18 8.21 -5.49 -13.94
CA GLY A 18 7.31 -5.60 -15.09
C GLY A 18 6.50 -4.32 -15.34
N VAL A 19 7.00 -3.16 -14.91
CA VAL A 19 6.34 -1.86 -15.07
C VAL A 19 7.14 -1.00 -16.04
N GLU A 20 6.50 -0.47 -17.07
CA GLU A 20 7.17 0.38 -18.07
C GLU A 20 7.56 1.75 -17.52
N MET A 21 6.67 2.39 -16.75
CA MET A 21 6.93 3.71 -16.17
C MET A 21 6.07 3.96 -14.92
N LEU A 22 6.55 4.81 -14.02
CA LEU A 22 5.76 5.30 -12.90
C LEU A 22 4.71 6.30 -13.36
N LYS A 23 3.53 6.25 -12.74
CA LYS A 23 2.59 7.38 -12.79
C LYS A 23 3.21 8.60 -12.13
N PHE A 24 2.77 9.79 -12.53
CA PHE A 24 3.25 11.06 -12.00
C PHE A 24 3.28 11.07 -10.46
N GLU A 25 2.18 10.65 -9.82
CA GLU A 25 2.07 10.64 -8.37
C GLU A 25 2.95 9.59 -7.69
N GLN A 26 3.24 8.48 -8.36
CA GLN A 26 4.18 7.48 -7.85
C GLN A 26 5.60 8.05 -7.89
N LYS A 27 5.97 8.77 -8.96
CA LYS A 27 7.26 9.45 -9.08
C LYS A 27 7.44 10.52 -8.00
N GLU A 28 6.41 11.33 -7.75
CA GLU A 28 6.43 12.32 -6.65
C GLU A 28 6.73 11.65 -5.29
N ILE A 29 6.11 10.49 -5.01
CA ILE A 29 6.39 9.73 -3.79
C ILE A 29 7.86 9.32 -3.75
N VAL A 30 8.37 8.68 -4.80
CA VAL A 30 9.77 8.23 -4.87
C VAL A 30 10.73 9.40 -4.65
N THR A 31 10.53 10.52 -5.34
CA THR A 31 11.36 11.72 -5.19
C THR A 31 11.32 12.27 -3.76
N SER A 32 10.15 12.30 -3.11
CA SER A 32 10.04 12.71 -1.70
C SER A 32 10.83 11.78 -0.78
N LEU A 33 10.77 10.46 -1.00
CA LEU A 33 11.50 9.48 -0.20
C LEU A 33 13.01 9.62 -0.38
N LEU A 34 13.49 9.80 -1.63
CA LEU A 34 14.91 10.04 -1.91
C LEU A 34 15.43 11.32 -1.25
N ALA A 35 14.57 12.33 -1.09
CA ALA A 35 14.87 13.56 -0.35
C ALA A 35 14.77 13.41 1.18
N ARG A 36 14.53 12.20 1.71
CA ARG A 36 14.23 11.90 3.12
C ARG A 36 13.09 12.76 3.70
N ARG A 37 12.09 13.06 2.86
CA ARG A 37 10.90 13.80 3.24
C ARG A 37 9.75 12.81 3.45
N ASP A 38 9.15 12.87 4.64
CA ASP A 38 7.98 12.05 4.98
C ASP A 38 6.85 12.29 3.98
N CYS A 39 6.08 11.25 3.70
CA CYS A 39 5.03 11.30 2.71
C CYS A 39 3.75 10.63 3.22
N MET A 40 2.63 11.31 3.04
CA MET A 40 1.30 10.73 3.17
C MET A 40 0.62 10.74 1.81
N ALA A 41 0.33 9.56 1.25
CA ALA A 41 -0.30 9.43 -0.05
C ALA A 41 -1.63 8.66 0.02
N VAL A 42 -2.67 9.30 -0.49
CA VAL A 42 -4.01 8.75 -0.67
C VAL A 42 -4.19 8.42 -2.14
N LEU A 43 -4.16 7.14 -2.47
CA LEU A 43 -4.12 6.64 -3.85
C LEU A 43 -5.16 5.53 -4.04
N PRO A 44 -5.99 5.57 -5.10
CA PRO A 44 -7.06 4.58 -5.32
C PRO A 44 -6.57 3.12 -5.30
N THR A 45 -7.48 2.19 -5.01
CA THR A 45 -7.18 0.75 -5.12
C THR A 45 -6.80 0.38 -6.56
N GLY A 46 -5.75 -0.42 -6.71
CA GLY A 46 -5.16 -0.76 -8.01
C GLY A 46 -4.30 0.35 -8.62
N PHE A 47 -4.07 1.48 -7.93
CA PHE A 47 -3.21 2.54 -8.46
C PHE A 47 -1.73 2.13 -8.51
N GLY A 48 -1.33 1.09 -7.75
CA GLY A 48 0.07 0.67 -7.59
C GLY A 48 0.73 1.34 -6.38
N LYS A 49 0.04 1.37 -5.24
CA LYS A 49 0.51 2.02 -3.99
C LYS A 49 1.84 1.46 -3.47
N SER A 50 2.09 0.18 -3.70
CA SER A 50 3.27 -0.51 -3.20
C SER A 50 4.54 -0.14 -3.95
N LEU A 51 4.42 0.10 -5.26
CA LEU A 51 5.55 0.26 -6.17
C LEU A 51 6.57 1.32 -5.71
N PRO A 52 6.18 2.53 -5.25
CA PRO A 52 7.14 3.53 -4.78
C PRO A 52 8.10 3.07 -3.68
N TYR A 53 7.61 2.34 -2.67
CA TYR A 53 8.51 1.82 -1.62
C TYR A 53 9.26 0.57 -2.07
N GLN A 54 8.68 -0.22 -2.99
CA GLN A 54 9.33 -1.44 -3.49
C GLN A 54 10.54 -1.12 -4.36
N ILE A 55 10.47 -0.07 -5.19
CA ILE A 55 11.59 0.36 -6.02
C ILE A 55 12.63 1.20 -5.27
N TYR A 56 12.29 1.71 -4.08
CA TYR A 56 13.11 2.67 -3.34
C TYR A 56 14.56 2.20 -3.14
N LEU A 57 14.75 1.00 -2.59
CA LEU A 57 16.10 0.47 -2.32
C LEU A 57 16.84 0.05 -3.60
N PRO A 58 16.22 -0.67 -4.57
CA PRO A 58 16.82 -0.92 -5.87
C PRO A 58 17.27 0.37 -6.60
N LEU A 59 16.48 1.44 -6.52
CA LEU A 59 16.81 2.72 -7.12
C LEU A 59 18.02 3.39 -6.44
N ILE A 60 18.09 3.38 -5.11
CA ILE A 60 19.26 3.88 -4.38
C ILE A 60 20.52 3.11 -4.77
N ARG A 61 20.43 1.77 -4.84
CA ARG A 61 21.54 0.91 -5.29
C ARG A 61 22.01 1.29 -6.70
N ARG A 62 21.07 1.49 -7.63
CA ARG A 62 21.36 1.91 -9.01
C ARG A 62 21.98 3.30 -9.09
N MET A 63 21.46 4.26 -8.32
CA MET A 63 21.98 5.64 -8.30
C MET A 63 23.39 5.71 -7.69
N LYS A 64 23.68 4.93 -6.64
CA LYS A 64 25.02 4.86 -6.02
C LYS A 64 26.05 4.07 -6.83
N ALA A 65 25.60 3.22 -7.74
CA ALA A 65 26.48 2.54 -8.69
C ALA A 65 26.96 3.46 -9.82
N GLU A 66 26.44 4.69 -9.92
CA GLU A 66 26.88 5.68 -10.90
C GLU A 66 28.33 6.14 -10.59
N PRO A 67 29.30 6.00 -11.51
CA PRO A 67 30.70 6.32 -11.23
C PRO A 67 30.97 7.81 -10.94
N GLU A 68 30.27 8.71 -11.64
CA GLU A 68 30.47 10.17 -11.56
C GLU A 68 29.15 10.89 -11.23
N PRO A 69 28.59 10.69 -10.02
CA PRO A 69 27.25 11.19 -9.67
C PRO A 69 27.16 12.73 -9.69
N THR A 70 28.27 13.44 -9.50
CA THR A 70 28.33 14.92 -9.57
C THR A 70 28.24 15.47 -11.00
N GLU A 71 28.53 14.65 -12.01
CA GLU A 71 28.36 15.05 -13.43
C GLU A 71 26.93 14.80 -13.92
N VAL A 72 26.20 13.89 -13.25
CA VAL A 72 24.89 13.40 -13.66
C VAL A 72 23.76 14.08 -12.89
N PHE A 73 23.90 14.22 -11.57
CA PHE A 73 22.86 14.67 -10.69
C PHE A 73 23.06 16.11 -10.23
N THR A 74 21.95 16.75 -9.81
CA THR A 74 22.04 18.07 -9.19
C THR A 74 22.81 17.99 -7.85
N PRO A 75 23.45 19.08 -7.39
CA PRO A 75 24.12 19.10 -6.09
C PRO A 75 23.19 18.71 -4.93
N GLU A 76 21.91 19.07 -5.01
CA GLU A 76 20.90 18.68 -4.02
C GLU A 76 20.67 17.16 -4.03
N THR A 77 20.52 16.56 -5.22
CA THR A 77 20.35 15.10 -5.38
C THR A 77 21.58 14.35 -4.86
N VAL A 78 22.79 14.80 -5.15
CA VAL A 78 24.03 14.17 -4.64
C VAL A 78 24.07 14.23 -3.11
N ASN A 79 23.82 15.40 -2.53
CA ASN A 79 23.78 15.59 -1.07
C ASN A 79 22.69 14.73 -0.39
N ASN A 80 21.56 14.48 -1.07
CA ASN A 80 20.55 13.56 -0.56
C ASN A 80 21.01 12.11 -0.68
N LEU A 81 21.61 11.72 -1.81
CA LEU A 81 22.11 10.37 -2.06
C LEU A 81 23.22 9.96 -1.08
N GLU A 82 24.09 10.89 -0.68
CA GLU A 82 25.13 10.66 0.33
C GLU A 82 24.56 10.27 1.69
N LYS A 83 23.36 10.76 2.03
CA LYS A 83 22.69 10.43 3.30
C LYS A 83 22.04 9.06 3.27
N LEU A 84 21.68 8.57 2.10
CA LEU A 84 21.02 7.26 1.93
C LEU A 84 22.05 6.14 2.03
N ASP A 85 21.66 5.01 2.60
CA ASP A 85 22.51 3.82 2.72
C ASP A 85 21.86 2.63 1.98
N VAL A 86 22.65 1.85 1.26
CA VAL A 86 22.17 0.67 0.51
C VAL A 86 21.90 -0.54 1.41
N GLU A 87 22.42 -0.50 2.64
CA GLU A 87 22.23 -1.53 3.66
C GLU A 87 21.01 -1.25 4.56
N GLU A 88 20.43 -0.04 4.49
CA GLU A 88 19.20 0.33 5.20
C GLU A 88 18.02 -0.54 4.76
N LYS A 89 17.22 -0.97 5.74
CA LYS A 89 16.04 -1.81 5.51
C LYS A 89 14.78 -0.97 5.35
N ILE A 90 13.79 -1.56 4.69
CA ILE A 90 12.43 -1.05 4.59
C ILE A 90 11.56 -1.88 5.52
N ILE A 91 10.91 -1.26 6.50
CA ILE A 91 9.91 -1.92 7.33
C ILE A 91 8.53 -1.52 6.84
N VAL A 92 7.69 -2.49 6.47
CA VAL A 92 6.31 -2.28 6.04
C VAL A 92 5.35 -2.82 7.11
N CYS A 93 4.67 -1.91 7.80
CA CYS A 93 3.55 -2.22 8.67
C CYS A 93 2.31 -2.50 7.83
N CYS A 94 1.83 -3.74 7.85
CA CYS A 94 0.67 -4.18 7.09
C CYS A 94 -0.38 -4.84 8.02
N PRO A 95 -1.69 -4.59 7.84
CA PRO A 95 -2.70 -5.14 8.73
C PRO A 95 -3.00 -6.63 8.55
N LEU A 96 -2.73 -7.24 7.38
CA LEU A 96 -3.23 -8.58 7.08
C LEU A 96 -2.09 -9.50 6.61
N VAL A 97 -2.01 -10.70 7.21
CA VAL A 97 -0.99 -11.71 6.85
C VAL A 97 -1.13 -12.15 5.40
N SER A 98 -2.35 -12.31 4.89
CA SER A 98 -2.58 -12.64 3.48
C SER A 98 -1.96 -11.61 2.53
N LEU A 99 -2.11 -10.32 2.87
CA LEU A 99 -1.55 -9.23 2.09
C LEU A 99 -0.02 -9.24 2.14
N MET A 100 0.58 -9.50 3.31
CA MET A 100 2.04 -9.64 3.44
C MET A 100 2.58 -10.78 2.57
N ASN A 101 1.91 -11.93 2.59
CA ASN A 101 2.29 -13.08 1.79
C ASN A 101 2.22 -12.78 0.28
N ASP A 102 1.18 -12.09 -0.18
CA ASP A 102 1.06 -11.69 -1.58
C ASP A 102 2.16 -10.70 -1.99
N GLN A 103 2.53 -9.77 -1.09
CA GLN A 103 3.63 -8.83 -1.32
C GLN A 103 4.99 -9.53 -1.39
N VAL A 104 5.29 -10.45 -0.47
CA VAL A 104 6.56 -11.21 -0.48
C VAL A 104 6.68 -12.05 -1.75
N LYS A 105 5.63 -12.80 -2.12
CA LYS A 105 5.61 -13.58 -3.37
C LYS A 105 5.85 -12.72 -4.61
N SER A 106 5.28 -11.52 -4.63
CA SER A 106 5.50 -10.58 -5.74
C SER A 106 6.92 -10.02 -5.79
N LEU A 107 7.63 -9.95 -4.66
CA LEU A 107 9.00 -9.44 -4.57
C LEU A 107 10.05 -10.54 -4.74
N GLU A 108 9.72 -11.80 -4.48
CA GLU A 108 10.60 -12.96 -4.73
C GLU A 108 11.06 -13.06 -6.20
N THR A 109 10.27 -12.52 -7.14
CA THR A 109 10.61 -12.50 -8.57
C THR A 109 11.56 -11.37 -8.95
N VAL A 110 11.83 -10.43 -8.04
CA VAL A 110 12.64 -9.22 -8.31
C VAL A 110 14.12 -9.52 -8.01
N PRO A 111 15.02 -9.46 -9.02
CA PRO A 111 16.43 -9.78 -8.82
C PRO A 111 17.11 -8.85 -7.82
N GLY A 112 17.88 -9.42 -6.89
CA GLY A 112 18.71 -8.65 -5.96
C GLY A 112 17.94 -7.91 -4.86
N LEU A 113 16.65 -8.20 -4.67
CA LEU A 113 15.84 -7.67 -3.58
C LEU A 113 15.34 -8.84 -2.71
N LYS A 114 15.66 -8.83 -1.41
CA LYS A 114 15.19 -9.86 -0.48
C LYS A 114 14.03 -9.34 0.36
N SER A 115 12.95 -10.11 0.42
CA SER A 115 11.79 -9.74 1.24
C SER A 115 11.30 -10.91 2.08
N ALA A 116 10.80 -10.62 3.27
CA ALA A 116 10.19 -11.60 4.16
C ALA A 116 9.14 -10.91 5.02
N PHE A 117 8.25 -11.71 5.62
CA PHE A 117 7.34 -11.22 6.64
C PHE A 117 7.51 -12.00 7.94
N LYS A 118 7.42 -11.29 9.07
CA LYS A 118 7.58 -11.91 10.38
C LYS A 118 6.50 -12.96 10.61
N GLY A 119 6.92 -14.17 11.01
CA GLY A 119 6.01 -15.28 11.33
C GLY A 119 5.64 -16.15 10.14
N ASN A 120 6.30 -15.95 8.99
CA ASN A 120 6.20 -16.87 7.85
C ASN A 120 6.87 -18.23 8.17
N SER A 121 8.11 -18.18 8.64
CA SER A 121 8.92 -19.37 9.01
C SER A 121 10.03 -18.97 9.99
N GLU A 122 10.56 -19.93 10.75
CA GLU A 122 11.71 -19.67 11.65
C GLU A 122 12.96 -19.23 10.87
N GLU A 123 13.18 -19.80 9.68
CA GLU A 123 14.27 -19.41 8.80
C GLU A 123 14.16 -17.95 8.36
N GLY A 124 13.00 -17.53 7.85
CA GLY A 124 12.76 -16.14 7.47
C GLY A 124 12.89 -15.18 8.65
N ASP A 125 12.47 -15.60 9.85
CA ASP A 125 12.67 -14.82 11.07
C ASP A 125 14.15 -14.69 11.45
N GLN A 126 14.98 -15.71 11.21
CA GLN A 126 16.44 -15.61 11.39
C GLN A 126 17.08 -14.69 10.35
N GLU A 127 16.65 -14.74 9.10
CA GLU A 127 17.12 -13.84 8.03
C GLU A 127 16.75 -12.38 8.30
N ILE A 128 15.58 -12.12 8.89
CA ILE A 128 15.23 -10.76 9.35
C ILE A 128 16.20 -10.32 10.44
N ARG A 129 16.43 -11.16 11.46
CA ARG A 129 17.28 -10.85 12.62
C ARG A 129 18.74 -10.58 12.24
N ASN A 130 19.28 -11.34 11.29
CA ASN A 130 20.67 -11.17 10.85
C ASN A 130 20.86 -10.02 9.84
N GLY A 131 19.79 -9.33 9.46
CA GLY A 131 19.84 -8.20 8.53
C GLY A 131 19.96 -8.59 7.04
N SER A 132 19.65 -9.84 6.68
CA SER A 132 19.71 -10.30 5.29
C SER A 132 18.48 -9.95 4.45
N ILE A 133 17.42 -9.42 5.07
CA ILE A 133 16.17 -9.04 4.40
C ILE A 133 16.15 -7.53 4.16
N ASP A 134 15.87 -7.12 2.92
CA ASP A 134 15.76 -5.72 2.50
C ASP A 134 14.40 -5.12 2.84
N VAL A 135 13.32 -5.86 2.57
CA VAL A 135 11.93 -5.43 2.79
C VAL A 135 11.26 -6.37 3.79
N ILE A 136 11.00 -5.85 4.99
CA ILE A 136 10.47 -6.60 6.12
C ILE A 136 9.00 -6.22 6.32
N PHE A 137 8.09 -7.15 6.08
CA PHE A 137 6.67 -6.96 6.38
C PHE A 137 6.34 -7.47 7.78
N ALA A 138 5.56 -6.72 8.52
CA ALA A 138 5.12 -7.13 9.85
C ALA A 138 3.80 -6.48 10.26
N SER A 139 3.09 -7.15 11.17
CA SER A 139 1.88 -6.59 11.79
C SER A 139 2.24 -5.51 12.82
N PRO A 140 1.33 -4.57 13.13
CA PRO A 140 1.57 -3.62 14.21
C PRO A 140 1.75 -4.32 15.57
N GLU A 141 1.05 -5.44 15.81
CA GLU A 141 1.25 -6.31 16.99
C GLU A 141 2.72 -6.71 17.14
N THR A 142 3.36 -7.10 16.04
CA THR A 142 4.77 -7.48 16.02
C THR A 142 5.69 -6.30 16.20
N LEU A 143 5.46 -5.21 15.46
CA LEU A 143 6.39 -4.09 15.38
C LEU A 143 6.51 -3.33 16.71
N VAL A 144 5.38 -3.12 17.40
CA VAL A 144 5.33 -2.31 18.61
C VAL A 144 4.76 -3.06 19.82
N GLY A 145 4.05 -4.17 19.61
CA GLY A 145 3.43 -4.93 20.70
C GLY A 145 4.23 -6.12 21.22
N ASP A 146 5.24 -6.57 20.49
CA ASP A 146 6.12 -7.66 20.89
C ASP A 146 7.48 -7.10 21.34
N PRO A 147 7.80 -7.09 22.65
CA PRO A 147 9.05 -6.53 23.16
C PRO A 147 10.30 -7.26 22.64
N TYR A 148 10.21 -8.58 22.42
CA TYR A 148 11.33 -9.35 21.91
C TYR A 148 11.61 -8.93 20.47
N TRP A 149 10.59 -8.91 19.60
CA TRP A 149 10.78 -8.50 18.21
C TRP A 149 11.20 -7.05 18.06
N ARG A 150 10.66 -6.17 18.89
CA ARG A 150 11.10 -4.78 18.96
C ARG A 150 12.61 -4.69 19.23
N SER A 151 13.15 -5.46 20.17
CA SER A 151 14.58 -5.46 20.49
C SER A 151 15.46 -5.96 19.33
N GLN A 152 14.95 -6.91 18.54
CA GLN A 152 15.65 -7.41 17.36
C GLN A 152 15.67 -6.36 16.25
N LEU A 153 14.53 -5.72 15.97
CA LEU A 153 14.43 -4.68 14.94
C LEU A 153 15.34 -3.49 15.24
N GLN A 154 15.55 -3.12 16.50
CA GLN A 154 16.47 -2.04 16.90
C GLN A 154 17.94 -2.31 16.55
N GLN A 155 18.31 -3.56 16.24
CA GLN A 155 19.66 -3.90 15.80
C GLN A 155 19.86 -3.65 14.31
N LEU A 156 18.78 -3.43 13.56
CA LEU A 156 18.81 -3.19 12.12
C LEU A 156 18.98 -1.70 11.81
N SER A 157 19.66 -1.40 10.71
CA SER A 157 19.62 -0.07 10.09
C SER A 157 18.35 0.03 9.26
N VAL A 158 17.47 0.98 9.55
CA VAL A 158 16.18 1.17 8.85
C VAL A 158 16.14 2.56 8.25
N GLY A 159 15.97 2.63 6.93
CA GLY A 159 15.92 3.89 6.18
C GLY A 159 14.50 4.35 5.85
N LEU A 160 13.55 3.42 5.80
CA LEU A 160 12.16 3.68 5.43
C LEU A 160 11.19 2.86 6.28
N ILE A 161 10.22 3.56 6.88
CA ILE A 161 9.06 2.96 7.53
C ILE A 161 7.85 3.20 6.64
N VAL A 162 7.16 2.15 6.25
CA VAL A 162 5.91 2.23 5.48
C VAL A 162 4.76 1.81 6.37
N LEU A 163 3.72 2.63 6.44
CA LEU A 163 2.44 2.29 7.02
C LEU A 163 1.44 2.07 5.89
N ASP A 164 1.17 0.82 5.57
CA ASP A 164 0.20 0.43 4.56
C ASP A 164 -1.20 0.32 5.16
N GLU A 165 -2.19 0.75 4.39
CA GLU A 165 -3.59 0.89 4.80
C GLU A 165 -3.78 1.61 6.15
N PHE A 166 -3.14 2.79 6.29
CA PHE A 166 -3.18 3.59 7.52
C PHE A 166 -4.60 3.97 7.99
N HIS A 167 -5.62 3.87 7.12
CA HIS A 167 -7.02 4.11 7.51
C HIS A 167 -7.48 3.15 8.62
N THR A 168 -6.80 2.01 8.79
CA THR A 168 -7.03 1.03 9.85
C THR A 168 -6.59 1.50 11.24
N ILE A 169 -5.87 2.64 11.35
CA ILE A 169 -5.56 3.26 12.64
C ILE A 169 -6.84 3.71 13.37
N THR A 170 -7.93 3.95 12.64
CA THR A 170 -9.16 4.53 13.16
C THR A 170 -10.33 3.61 12.89
N THR A 171 -11.28 3.55 13.81
CA THR A 171 -12.62 3.00 13.58
C THR A 171 -13.30 3.73 12.44
N TRP A 172 -13.91 3.00 11.51
CA TRP A 172 -14.82 3.61 10.54
C TRP A 172 -16.04 4.17 11.28
N GLY A 173 -16.11 5.50 11.43
CA GLY A 173 -17.29 6.21 11.92
C GLY A 173 -17.39 6.44 13.43
N GLY A 174 -16.31 6.35 14.21
CA GLY A 174 -16.34 6.71 15.63
C GLY A 174 -16.25 8.22 15.88
N ASP A 175 -16.76 8.68 17.03
CA ASP A 175 -16.72 10.07 17.51
C ASP A 175 -15.48 10.31 18.40
N GLU A 176 -15.10 11.59 18.58
CA GLU A 176 -13.83 12.02 19.21
C GLU A 176 -13.59 11.49 20.64
N GLU A 177 -14.64 11.09 21.38
CA GLU A 177 -14.54 10.65 22.78
C GLU A 177 -14.56 9.11 22.96
N THR A 178 -15.02 8.34 21.96
CA THR A 178 -15.09 6.87 22.03
C THR A 178 -14.00 6.15 21.23
N ASP A 179 -13.33 6.86 20.30
CA ASP A 179 -12.27 6.31 19.45
C ASP A 179 -10.96 5.94 20.19
N GLU A 180 -10.77 6.36 21.45
CA GLU A 180 -9.55 5.97 22.21
C GLU A 180 -9.49 4.46 22.48
N GLN A 181 -10.62 3.75 22.44
CA GLN A 181 -10.71 2.32 22.74
C GLN A 181 -10.90 1.41 21.53
N GLU A 182 -11.28 1.91 20.35
CA GLU A 182 -11.71 1.07 19.22
C GLU A 182 -10.90 1.24 17.92
N ALA A 183 -9.58 1.46 17.97
CA ALA A 183 -8.78 1.25 16.75
C ALA A 183 -9.02 -0.19 16.22
N PHE A 184 -9.21 -0.36 14.90
CA PHE A 184 -9.45 -1.67 14.26
C PHE A 184 -8.42 -2.73 14.72
N ARG A 185 -7.21 -2.29 15.07
CA ARG A 185 -6.28 -3.03 15.94
C ARG A 185 -5.62 -2.09 16.94
N LYS A 186 -5.68 -2.43 18.24
CA LYS A 186 -5.09 -1.68 19.38
C LYS A 186 -3.67 -1.15 19.12
N TRP A 187 -2.83 -1.90 18.42
CA TRP A 187 -1.42 -1.58 18.24
C TRP A 187 -1.13 -0.47 17.24
N PHE A 188 -2.05 -0.17 16.33
CA PHE A 188 -1.86 0.90 15.35
C PHE A 188 -1.65 2.28 15.99
N ARG A 189 -2.26 2.56 17.15
CA ARG A 189 -2.06 3.83 17.87
C ARG A 189 -0.63 4.02 18.39
N TYR A 190 0.13 2.94 18.52
CA TYR A 190 1.51 2.95 19.00
C TYR A 190 2.54 2.93 17.88
N ILE A 191 2.12 2.88 16.61
CA ILE A 191 3.06 2.78 15.49
C ILE A 191 4.00 3.99 15.39
N GLY A 192 3.62 5.13 15.96
CA GLY A 192 4.49 6.29 16.14
C GLY A 192 5.79 5.99 16.90
N GLU A 193 5.83 4.97 17.75
CA GLU A 193 7.04 4.55 18.45
C GLU A 193 8.15 4.08 17.52
N MET A 194 7.80 3.60 16.32
CA MET A 194 8.78 3.24 15.29
C MET A 194 9.65 4.44 14.90
N ARG A 195 9.11 5.66 14.96
CA ARG A 195 9.85 6.90 14.69
C ARG A 195 10.88 7.19 15.78
N ALA A 196 10.62 6.77 17.01
CA ALA A 196 11.60 6.88 18.09
C ALA A 196 12.66 5.77 17.99
N MET A 197 12.29 4.56 17.53
CA MET A 197 13.25 3.48 17.28
C MET A 197 14.19 3.80 16.12
N PHE A 198 13.68 4.42 15.07
CA PHE A 198 14.42 4.74 13.85
C PHE A 198 14.29 6.24 13.51
N PRO A 199 14.96 7.13 14.25
CA PRO A 199 14.79 8.58 14.12
C PRO A 199 15.23 9.14 12.77
N ASN A 200 16.10 8.43 12.05
CA ASN A 200 16.57 8.80 10.71
C ASN A 200 15.72 8.19 9.57
N ALA A 201 14.81 7.28 9.89
CA ALA A 201 13.97 6.63 8.89
C ALA A 201 12.91 7.61 8.38
N THR A 202 12.83 7.73 7.06
CA THR A 202 11.70 8.42 6.41
C THR A 202 10.45 7.59 6.60
N ALA A 203 9.29 8.23 6.72
CA ALA A 203 8.03 7.53 6.87
C ALA A 203 7.10 7.79 5.68
N LEU A 204 6.49 6.72 5.19
CA LEU A 204 5.51 6.71 4.12
C LEU A 204 4.20 6.15 4.65
N ALA A 205 3.12 6.93 4.62
CA ALA A 205 1.78 6.46 4.94
C ALA A 205 0.95 6.32 3.65
N LEU A 206 0.46 5.12 3.37
CA LEU A 206 -0.35 4.79 2.18
C LEU A 206 -1.78 4.38 2.55
N SER A 207 -2.76 4.88 1.80
CA SER A 207 -4.11 4.32 1.84
C SER A 207 -4.95 4.63 0.61
N ALA A 208 -6.02 3.85 0.37
CA ALA A 208 -7.03 4.15 -0.64
C ALA A 208 -8.02 5.24 -0.22
N THR A 209 -8.25 5.40 1.08
CA THR A 209 -9.29 6.27 1.62
C THR A 209 -8.76 7.07 2.79
N CYS A 210 -9.06 8.37 2.84
CA CYS A 210 -8.63 9.21 3.93
C CYS A 210 -9.61 10.37 4.13
N THR A 211 -10.31 10.39 5.26
CA THR A 211 -11.08 11.56 5.68
C THR A 211 -10.14 12.59 6.33
N ASN A 212 -10.58 13.84 6.44
CA ASN A 212 -9.80 14.87 7.16
C ASN A 212 -9.51 14.49 8.62
N LYS A 213 -10.39 13.72 9.27
CA LYS A 213 -10.19 13.20 10.62
C LYS A 213 -9.02 12.20 10.67
N ILE A 214 -9.06 11.19 9.78
CA ILE A 214 -7.97 10.20 9.63
C ILE A 214 -6.66 10.91 9.32
N LYS A 215 -6.66 11.88 8.40
CA LYS A 215 -5.47 12.68 8.08
C LYS A 215 -4.84 13.30 9.32
N LYS A 216 -5.62 14.03 10.13
CA LYS A 216 -5.11 14.68 11.35
C LYS A 216 -4.54 13.67 12.34
N GLN A 217 -5.18 12.52 12.51
CA GLN A 217 -4.73 11.48 13.43
C GLN A 217 -3.43 10.81 12.96
N VAL A 218 -3.32 10.45 11.68
CA VAL A 218 -2.09 9.88 11.10
C VAL A 218 -0.93 10.85 11.23
N MET A 219 -1.15 12.14 10.91
CA MET A 219 -0.14 13.19 11.07
C MET A 219 0.37 13.26 12.51
N LYS A 220 -0.54 13.18 13.50
CA LYS A 220 -0.20 13.19 14.93
C LYS A 220 0.58 11.94 15.35
N ILE A 221 0.09 10.75 14.99
CA ILE A 221 0.66 9.46 15.43
C ILE A 221 2.05 9.25 14.84
N LEU A 222 2.23 9.52 13.55
CA LEU A 222 3.53 9.37 12.89
C LEU A 222 4.46 10.57 13.11
N ASN A 223 4.01 11.58 13.86
CA ASN A 223 4.74 12.81 14.12
C ASN A 223 5.22 13.49 12.81
N PHE A 224 4.32 13.57 11.84
CA PHE A 224 4.58 14.24 10.56
C PHE A 224 4.59 15.74 10.76
N LYS A 225 5.65 16.38 10.28
CA LYS A 225 5.85 17.82 10.37
C LYS A 225 5.20 18.49 9.17
N ILE A 226 4.30 19.45 9.41
CA ILE A 226 3.48 20.04 8.36
C ILE A 226 4.29 20.77 7.28
N ASP A 227 5.46 21.30 7.65
CA ASP A 227 6.42 22.01 6.82
C ASP A 227 7.41 21.07 6.09
N ASN A 228 7.47 19.80 6.48
CA ASN A 228 8.40 18.82 5.91
C ASN A 228 7.73 17.46 5.68
N THR A 229 6.46 17.46 5.27
CA THR A 229 5.73 16.25 4.87
C THR A 229 4.99 16.51 3.58
N MET A 230 5.23 15.67 2.58
CA MET A 230 4.47 15.70 1.34
C MET A 230 3.10 15.07 1.58
N PHE A 231 2.03 15.75 1.16
CA PHE A 231 0.68 15.20 1.14
C PHE A 231 0.20 15.09 -0.29
N LEU A 232 -0.15 13.87 -0.71
CA LEU A 232 -0.63 13.57 -2.05
C LEU A 232 -2.00 12.90 -1.96
N ASN A 233 -2.97 13.35 -2.75
CA ASN A 233 -4.31 12.78 -2.79
C ASN A 233 -4.82 12.70 -4.22
N VAL A 234 -5.05 11.48 -4.71
CA VAL A 234 -5.60 11.21 -6.03
C VAL A 234 -7.07 10.84 -5.90
N SER A 235 -7.91 11.52 -6.68
CA SER A 235 -9.34 11.23 -6.71
C SER A 235 -9.59 9.77 -7.13
N PRO A 236 -10.45 9.03 -6.40
CA PRO A 236 -10.85 7.68 -6.80
C PRO A 236 -11.84 7.68 -7.98
N ASN A 237 -12.19 8.84 -8.52
CA ASN A 237 -13.13 8.97 -9.62
C ASN A 237 -12.61 8.23 -10.86
N LYS A 238 -13.42 7.30 -11.36
CA LYS A 238 -13.17 6.57 -12.61
C LYS A 238 -14.17 7.08 -13.63
N THR A 239 -13.70 7.86 -14.60
CA THR A 239 -14.56 8.51 -15.62
C THR A 239 -15.31 7.49 -16.49
N ASN A 240 -14.80 6.25 -16.57
CA ASN A 240 -15.45 5.13 -17.24
C ASN A 240 -16.50 4.40 -16.37
N ILE A 241 -16.76 4.84 -15.14
CA ILE A 241 -17.78 4.28 -14.25
C ILE A 241 -18.93 5.29 -14.10
N LYS A 242 -20.13 4.87 -14.50
CA LYS A 242 -21.37 5.63 -14.29
C LYS A 242 -22.05 5.15 -13.02
N LEU A 243 -22.28 6.06 -12.08
CA LEU A 243 -23.05 5.78 -10.86
C LEU A 243 -24.54 6.02 -11.13
N VAL A 244 -25.37 5.04 -10.79
CA VAL A 244 -26.84 5.12 -10.92
C VAL A 244 -27.48 4.61 -9.64
N VAL A 245 -28.44 5.35 -9.11
CA VAL A 245 -29.27 4.94 -7.97
C VAL A 245 -30.70 4.77 -8.46
N LYS A 246 -31.26 3.58 -8.28
CA LYS A 246 -32.65 3.27 -8.64
C LYS A 246 -33.38 2.75 -7.41
N LYS A 247 -34.52 3.36 -7.09
CA LYS A 247 -35.42 2.82 -6.07
C LYS A 247 -36.07 1.54 -6.62
N ILE A 248 -35.96 0.46 -5.86
CA ILE A 248 -36.54 -0.85 -6.17
C ILE A 248 -37.47 -1.27 -5.02
N GLU A 249 -38.42 -2.14 -5.33
CA GLU A 249 -39.21 -2.81 -4.30
C GLU A 249 -38.36 -3.83 -3.55
N ASN A 250 -38.76 -4.17 -2.32
CA ASN A 250 -38.05 -5.14 -1.50
C ASN A 250 -38.40 -6.58 -1.89
N SER A 251 -38.23 -6.90 -3.18
CA SER A 251 -38.44 -8.21 -3.79
C SER A 251 -37.30 -8.51 -4.75
N VAL A 252 -36.76 -9.73 -4.68
CA VAL A 252 -35.65 -10.17 -5.55
C VAL A 252 -36.07 -10.12 -7.01
N ASP A 253 -37.28 -10.60 -7.33
CA ASP A 253 -37.77 -10.70 -8.70
C ASP A 253 -37.86 -9.31 -9.35
N THR A 254 -38.50 -8.35 -8.66
CA THR A 254 -38.64 -6.97 -9.14
C THR A 254 -37.30 -6.25 -9.23
N ALA A 255 -36.40 -6.52 -8.29
CA ALA A 255 -35.07 -5.91 -8.25
C ALA A 255 -34.15 -6.41 -9.37
N MET A 256 -34.26 -7.69 -9.73
CA MET A 256 -33.33 -8.38 -10.64
C MET A 256 -33.91 -8.71 -12.01
N PHE A 257 -35.16 -8.35 -12.31
CA PHE A 257 -35.77 -8.55 -13.63
C PHE A 257 -34.86 -8.08 -14.79
N TRP A 258 -34.18 -6.94 -14.62
CA TRP A 258 -33.26 -6.41 -15.64
C TRP A 258 -32.11 -7.36 -15.98
N LEU A 259 -31.67 -8.15 -14.99
CA LEU A 259 -30.56 -9.10 -15.13
C LEU A 259 -31.00 -10.29 -15.98
N ILE A 260 -32.17 -10.85 -15.69
CA ILE A 260 -32.73 -11.98 -16.45
C ILE A 260 -32.99 -11.58 -17.89
N ASP A 261 -33.73 -10.48 -18.12
CA ASP A 261 -34.02 -9.94 -19.45
C ASP A 261 -32.74 -9.68 -20.26
N SER A 262 -31.71 -9.14 -19.60
CA SER A 262 -30.43 -8.89 -20.26
C SER A 262 -29.62 -10.15 -20.53
N LEU A 263 -29.66 -11.15 -19.63
CA LEU A 263 -28.99 -12.43 -19.81
C LEU A 263 -29.62 -13.22 -20.95
N GLU A 264 -30.95 -13.30 -21.03
CA GLU A 264 -31.64 -13.95 -22.14
C GLU A 264 -31.30 -13.30 -23.49
N ARG A 265 -31.29 -11.96 -23.53
CA ARG A 265 -31.04 -11.21 -24.76
C ARG A 265 -29.58 -11.24 -25.23
N LEU A 266 -28.62 -11.19 -24.30
CA LEU A 266 -27.19 -11.07 -24.62
C LEU A 266 -26.45 -12.41 -24.54
N GLY A 267 -26.95 -13.38 -23.79
CA GLY A 267 -26.35 -14.70 -23.63
C GLY A 267 -24.85 -14.64 -23.32
N LYS A 268 -24.04 -15.25 -24.20
CA LYS A 268 -22.57 -15.30 -24.08
C LYS A 268 -21.90 -13.93 -24.20
N ASP A 269 -22.58 -12.94 -24.78
CA ASP A 269 -22.10 -11.55 -24.89
C ASP A 269 -22.47 -10.69 -23.67
N PHE A 270 -23.16 -11.25 -22.68
CA PHE A 270 -23.48 -10.53 -21.44
C PHE A 270 -22.19 -10.17 -20.68
N PRO A 271 -21.99 -8.89 -20.29
CA PRO A 271 -20.76 -8.46 -19.63
C PRO A 271 -20.63 -9.11 -18.25
N LYS A 272 -19.38 -9.45 -17.89
CA LYS A 272 -19.06 -9.93 -16.53
C LYS A 272 -19.54 -8.92 -15.49
N THR A 273 -20.44 -9.36 -14.62
CA THR A 273 -21.14 -8.51 -13.65
C THR A 273 -20.99 -9.08 -12.25
N LEU A 274 -20.70 -8.21 -11.29
CA LEU A 274 -20.68 -8.54 -9.86
C LEU A 274 -21.95 -8.01 -9.20
N ILE A 275 -22.60 -8.85 -8.39
CA ILE A 275 -23.78 -8.49 -7.62
C ILE A 275 -23.45 -8.67 -6.14
N TYR A 276 -23.53 -7.58 -5.38
CA TYR A 276 -23.37 -7.60 -3.94
C TYR A 276 -24.74 -7.66 -3.27
N ALA A 277 -24.85 -8.44 -2.20
CA ALA A 277 -26.04 -8.55 -1.36
C ALA A 277 -25.66 -8.42 0.11
N ASN A 278 -26.62 -8.11 0.98
CA ASN A 278 -26.37 -7.79 2.38
C ASN A 278 -26.17 -9.04 3.24
N SER A 279 -26.58 -10.23 2.77
CA SER A 279 -26.41 -11.48 3.50
C SER A 279 -26.17 -12.68 2.58
N ILE A 280 -25.55 -13.73 3.12
CA ILE A 280 -25.36 -15.02 2.43
C ILE A 280 -26.72 -15.58 1.98
N ASN A 281 -27.77 -15.43 2.79
CA ASN A 281 -29.11 -15.88 2.45
C ASN A 281 -29.69 -15.15 1.23
N GLU A 282 -29.46 -13.83 1.10
CA GLU A 282 -29.85 -13.08 -0.10
C GLU A 282 -29.07 -13.51 -1.33
N VAL A 283 -27.76 -13.79 -1.19
CA VAL A 283 -26.95 -14.36 -2.27
C VAL A 283 -27.54 -15.71 -2.73
N SER A 284 -27.93 -16.59 -1.80
CA SER A 284 -28.57 -17.86 -2.14
C SER A 284 -29.88 -17.67 -2.91
N LYS A 285 -30.73 -16.73 -2.48
CA LYS A 285 -31.99 -16.41 -3.20
C LYS A 285 -31.73 -15.87 -4.60
N LEU A 286 -30.79 -14.94 -4.73
CA LEU A 286 -30.38 -14.38 -6.03
C LEU A 286 -29.87 -15.48 -6.96
N TYR A 287 -29.01 -16.37 -6.45
CA TYR A 287 -28.49 -17.50 -7.20
C TYR A 287 -29.62 -18.41 -7.70
N THR A 288 -30.51 -18.87 -6.81
CA THR A 288 -31.64 -19.72 -7.17
C THR A 288 -32.56 -19.05 -8.19
N TYR A 289 -32.87 -17.76 -8.02
CA TYR A 289 -33.67 -17.01 -8.99
C TYR A 289 -32.99 -17.00 -10.37
N THR A 290 -31.72 -16.60 -10.44
CA THR A 290 -30.99 -16.52 -11.71
C THR A 290 -30.83 -17.86 -12.42
N THR A 291 -30.60 -18.97 -11.70
CA THR A 291 -30.43 -20.29 -12.31
C THR A 291 -31.74 -20.97 -12.67
N THR A 292 -32.86 -20.54 -12.07
CA THR A 292 -34.20 -21.05 -12.40
C THR A 292 -34.76 -20.35 -13.64
N GLU A 293 -34.57 -19.04 -13.73
CA GLU A 293 -35.19 -18.21 -14.77
C GLU A 293 -34.36 -18.13 -16.06
N VAL A 294 -33.03 -18.28 -16.01
CA VAL A 294 -32.20 -18.27 -17.22
C VAL A 294 -32.14 -19.68 -17.82
N PRO A 295 -32.65 -19.91 -19.05
CA PRO A 295 -32.55 -21.22 -19.70
C PRO A 295 -31.09 -21.63 -19.86
N MET A 296 -30.77 -22.93 -19.72
CA MET A 296 -29.41 -23.39 -20.01
C MET A 296 -29.06 -23.08 -21.47
N PHE A 297 -28.09 -22.20 -21.68
CA PHE A 297 -27.50 -21.95 -23.00
C PHE A 297 -26.73 -23.19 -23.43
N GLU A 298 -27.14 -23.84 -24.53
CA GLU A 298 -26.30 -24.81 -25.25
C GLU A 298 -25.07 -24.13 -25.90
#